data_AF-A0A1H6QQX5-F1
#
_entry.id   AF-A0A1H6QQX5-F1
#
_cell.length_a   1.000
_cell.length_b   1.000
_cell.length_c   1.000
_cell.angle_alpha   90.00
_cell.angle_beta   90.00
_cell.angle_gamma   90.00
#
_symmetry.space_group_name_H-M   'P 1'
#
loop_
_entity.id
_entity.type
_entity.pdbx_description
1 polymer ?
#
loop_
_entity_poly.entity_id
_entity_poly.type
_entity_poly.pdbx_seq_one_letter_code
_entity_poly.pdbx_strand_id
1 'polypeptide(L)'
;MQSFAFRGATLLGASCLLALLGGCAQMGGMGMPTDQAYANPDAAAAEDASHECNPALGGAIGALAGSMFGKGKGHLAGAAIGAGIGVFACMAYNYHARKVRDAQSVEAQYRREQGALPAANTIGAYQSELLPGETIKSGSKAAMQSRVTLIRGTQAAAPQLREQLTLFSPDGKQLTTVTKDATAVDGTGEYETNFDFNLPKGIQDGRYTMRSALYMDGQKVRTNEVPMLVVS
;
A
#
# COMPACT_ATOMS: atom_id res chain seq x y z
N MET A 1 -56.68 -10.02 4.86
CA MET A 1 -57.35 -8.78 4.42
C MET A 1 -58.06 -8.16 5.60
N GLN A 2 -57.53 -7.06 6.14
CA GLN A 2 -58.28 -5.99 6.80
C GLN A 2 -57.28 -4.87 7.11
N SER A 3 -57.50 -3.74 6.44
CA SER A 3 -56.70 -2.52 6.51
C SER A 3 -57.12 -1.69 7.71
N PHE A 4 -56.16 -1.09 8.42
CA PHE A 4 -56.41 0.10 9.21
C PHE A 4 -55.31 1.13 8.97
N ALA A 5 -55.75 2.25 8.39
CA ALA A 5 -54.95 3.45 8.16
C ALA A 5 -54.93 4.31 9.44
N PHE A 6 -53.78 4.91 9.76
CA PHE A 6 -53.71 6.01 10.71
C PHE A 6 -53.07 7.22 10.04
N ARG A 7 -53.88 8.26 9.88
CA ARG A 7 -53.49 9.62 9.50
C ARG A 7 -53.12 10.38 10.77
N GLY A 8 -52.04 11.16 10.73
CA GLY A 8 -51.70 12.12 11.77
C GLY A 8 -50.76 13.19 11.22
N ALA A 9 -51.33 14.32 10.84
CA ALA A 9 -50.61 15.51 10.38
C ALA A 9 -50.69 16.62 11.46
N THR A 10 -49.86 17.65 11.25
CA THR A 10 -49.90 19.04 11.75
C THR A 10 -49.21 19.41 13.06
N LEU A 11 -48.24 20.35 12.94
CA LEU A 11 -48.08 21.65 13.65
C LEU A 11 -46.59 22.08 13.58
N LEU A 12 -46.17 22.94 12.65
CA LEU A 12 -46.11 24.42 12.73
C LEU A 12 -45.56 24.97 14.05
N GLY A 13 -44.35 25.55 13.98
CA GLY A 13 -43.73 26.37 15.02
C GLY A 13 -42.68 27.30 14.41
N ALA A 14 -43.08 28.53 14.12
CA ALA A 14 -42.28 29.62 13.59
C ALA A 14 -41.73 30.53 14.71
N SER A 15 -40.83 31.44 14.33
CA SER A 15 -40.32 32.63 15.07
C SER A 15 -39.03 32.38 15.88
N CYS A 16 -38.05 33.29 15.98
CA CYS A 16 -37.93 34.66 15.51
C CYS A 16 -36.44 35.08 15.50
N LEU A 17 -36.13 36.05 14.64
CA LEU A 17 -34.87 36.77 14.49
C LEU A 17 -34.43 37.53 15.76
N LEU A 18 -33.11 37.74 15.90
CA LEU A 18 -32.51 39.04 16.26
C LEU A 18 -31.00 39.08 15.99
N ALA A 19 -30.59 40.08 15.21
CA ALA A 19 -29.23 40.43 14.82
C ALA A 19 -28.70 41.60 15.66
N LEU A 20 -27.39 41.67 15.88
CA LEU A 20 -26.58 42.88 16.20
C LEU A 20 -25.09 42.49 15.95
N LEU A 21 -24.47 42.88 14.83
CA LEU A 21 -23.66 44.09 14.60
C LEU A 21 -22.38 44.22 15.45
N GLY A 22 -21.21 44.18 14.78
CA GLY A 22 -19.97 44.79 15.28
C GLY A 22 -18.67 44.21 14.70
N GLY A 23 -18.00 44.94 13.80
CA GLY A 23 -16.55 44.80 13.59
C GLY A 23 -16.07 44.71 12.14
N CYS A 24 -15.91 45.85 11.47
CA CYS A 24 -15.16 45.99 10.23
C CYS A 24 -13.65 45.93 10.49
N ALA A 25 -12.91 45.12 9.71
CA ALA A 25 -11.51 45.38 9.39
C ALA A 25 -11.22 44.86 7.98
N GLN A 26 -11.32 45.78 7.01
CA GLN A 26 -10.95 45.62 5.61
C GLN A 26 -9.61 46.35 5.42
N MET A 27 -8.56 45.63 5.00
CA MET A 27 -7.64 46.04 3.91
C MET A 27 -6.43 45.08 3.80
N GLY A 28 -6.33 44.44 2.64
CA GLY A 28 -5.05 44.36 1.91
C GLY A 28 -4.39 42.98 1.78
N GLY A 29 -4.67 42.28 0.67
CA GLY A 29 -3.59 41.85 -0.23
C GLY A 29 -3.18 40.38 -0.26
N MET A 30 -3.63 39.70 -1.32
CA MET A 30 -2.91 38.71 -2.14
C MET A 30 -2.49 37.35 -1.56
N GLY A 31 -3.18 36.29 -2.01
CA GLY A 31 -2.63 34.93 -2.09
C GLY A 31 -3.64 33.80 -1.85
N MET A 32 -4.42 33.41 -2.87
CA MET A 32 -5.07 32.08 -2.98
C MET A 32 -4.00 31.04 -3.35
N PRO A 33 -4.09 29.76 -2.89
CA PRO A 33 -5.13 28.85 -3.35
C PRO A 33 -5.88 28.07 -2.27
N THR A 34 -7.09 27.71 -2.65
CA THR A 34 -7.98 26.66 -2.13
C THR A 34 -7.21 25.33 -1.99
N ASP A 35 -7.37 24.53 -0.93
CA ASP A 35 -8.55 23.69 -0.68
C ASP A 35 -8.64 23.31 0.81
N GLN A 36 -9.78 23.64 1.44
CA GLN A 36 -10.22 22.99 2.67
C GLN A 36 -11.03 21.75 2.28
N ALA A 37 -10.42 20.57 2.38
CA ALA A 37 -11.11 19.30 2.28
C ALA A 37 -11.94 19.08 3.56
N TYR A 38 -13.26 19.00 3.36
CA TYR A 38 -14.22 18.54 4.36
C TYR A 38 -13.86 17.13 4.82
N ALA A 39 -13.68 16.97 6.14
CA ALA A 39 -13.45 15.68 6.77
C ALA A 39 -14.69 14.78 6.60
N ASN A 40 -14.56 13.77 5.75
CA ASN A 40 -15.49 12.66 5.62
C ASN A 40 -14.82 11.43 6.29
N PRO A 41 -15.40 10.82 7.35
CA PRO A 41 -14.70 9.80 8.13
C PRO A 41 -14.59 8.42 7.46
N ASP A 42 -15.02 8.27 6.20
CA ASP A 42 -15.02 7.00 5.47
C ASP A 42 -13.98 6.92 4.33
N ALA A 43 -13.03 7.85 4.24
CA ALA A 43 -12.00 7.90 3.19
C ALA A 43 -10.58 7.53 3.68
N ALA A 44 -10.45 6.69 4.71
CA ALA A 44 -9.15 6.17 5.15
C ALA A 44 -8.75 4.91 4.36
N ALA A 45 -8.73 4.99 3.04
CA ALA A 45 -8.22 3.92 2.20
C ALA A 45 -7.57 4.49 0.93
N ALA A 46 -6.25 4.28 0.86
CA ALA A 46 -5.49 4.21 -0.38
C ALA A 46 -5.59 5.44 -1.30
N GLU A 47 -4.90 6.52 -0.93
CA GLU A 47 -4.39 7.43 -1.95
C GLU A 47 -2.91 7.10 -2.20
N ASP A 48 -2.63 6.97 -3.49
CA ASP A 48 -1.39 6.62 -4.15
C ASP A 48 -0.16 7.26 -3.48
N ALA A 49 0.68 6.43 -2.84
CA ALA A 49 1.96 6.83 -2.24
C ALA A 49 3.04 7.10 -3.32
N SER A 50 2.66 7.77 -4.41
CA SER A 50 3.54 8.19 -5.50
C SER A 50 3.92 9.67 -5.42
N HIS A 51 3.34 10.46 -4.51
CA HIS A 51 3.71 11.85 -4.33
C HIS A 51 4.98 11.97 -3.49
N GLU A 52 5.96 12.64 -4.10
CA GLU A 52 7.31 12.98 -3.65
C GLU A 52 7.54 12.76 -2.15
N CYS A 53 8.54 11.92 -1.81
CA CYS A 53 9.00 11.67 -0.45
C CYS A 53 9.51 12.95 0.23
N ASN A 54 8.57 13.81 0.63
CA ASN A 54 8.84 14.94 1.49
C ASN A 54 8.67 14.44 2.93
N PRO A 55 9.75 14.36 3.73
CA PRO A 55 9.68 13.89 5.10
C PRO A 55 8.71 14.71 5.98
N ALA A 56 8.44 15.98 5.61
CA ALA A 56 7.45 16.81 6.30
C ALA A 56 6.00 16.36 6.01
N LEU A 57 5.69 15.88 4.80
CA LEU A 57 4.37 15.38 4.41
C LEU A 57 4.15 13.93 4.88
N GLY A 58 5.18 13.07 4.75
CA GLY A 58 5.15 11.71 5.28
C GLY A 58 5.00 11.66 6.81
N GLY A 59 5.54 12.67 7.52
CA GLY A 59 5.35 12.86 8.95
C GLY A 59 3.90 13.17 9.34
N ALA A 60 3.14 13.90 8.52
CA ALA A 60 1.74 14.24 8.80
C ALA A 60 0.81 13.01 8.65
N ILE A 61 1.02 12.18 7.63
CA ILE A 61 0.27 10.92 7.43
C ILE A 61 0.68 9.88 8.50
N GLY A 62 1.99 9.80 8.83
CA GLY A 62 2.50 8.93 9.89
C GLY A 62 2.02 9.31 11.30
N ALA A 63 1.83 10.60 11.58
CA ALA A 63 1.31 11.07 12.87
C ALA A 63 -0.15 10.64 13.10
N LEU A 64 -0.98 10.60 12.05
CA LEU A 64 -2.36 10.15 12.14
C LEU A 64 -2.45 8.64 12.40
N ALA A 65 -1.63 7.83 11.71
CA ALA A 65 -1.54 6.39 11.99
C ALA A 65 -0.94 6.08 13.37
N GLY A 66 0.09 6.82 13.81
CA GLY A 66 0.75 6.63 15.11
C GLY A 66 -0.12 6.92 16.33
N SER A 67 -1.13 7.78 16.17
CA SER A 67 -2.04 8.14 17.25
C SER A 67 -2.94 6.98 17.74
N MET A 68 -3.10 5.92 16.93
CA MET A 68 -3.95 4.76 17.26
C MET A 68 -3.24 3.64 18.03
N PHE A 69 -1.92 3.68 18.18
CA PHE A 69 -1.12 2.57 18.74
C PHE A 69 -0.46 2.87 20.10
N GLY A 70 -0.56 4.10 20.61
CA GLY A 70 -0.02 4.46 21.91
C GLY A 70 -1.02 4.21 23.05
N LYS A 71 -0.88 3.11 23.80
CA LYS A 71 -1.51 2.97 25.14
C LYS A 71 -0.48 3.21 26.24
N GLY A 72 -0.73 4.19 27.11
CA GLY A 72 0.03 4.44 28.35
C GLY A 72 0.95 5.65 28.33
N LYS A 73 1.66 5.91 29.45
CA LYS A 73 2.52 7.08 29.73
C LYS A 73 3.73 7.28 28.78
N GLY A 74 3.77 6.59 27.64
CA GLY A 74 4.78 6.65 26.58
C GLY A 74 4.30 7.28 25.27
N HIS A 75 3.39 8.25 25.32
CA HIS A 75 2.83 8.91 24.11
C HIS A 75 3.90 9.53 23.18
N LEU A 76 5.09 9.86 23.69
CA LEU A 76 6.25 10.28 22.87
C LEU A 76 6.86 9.14 22.04
N ALA A 77 6.81 7.89 22.52
CA ALA A 77 7.25 6.73 21.75
C ALA A 77 6.23 6.38 20.65
N GLY A 78 4.92 6.59 20.91
CA GLY A 78 3.87 6.39 19.91
C GLY A 78 3.98 7.32 18.70
N ALA A 79 4.36 8.59 18.92
CA ALA A 79 4.63 9.54 17.84
C ALA A 79 5.85 9.15 16.99
N ALA A 80 6.91 8.62 17.62
CA ALA A 80 8.11 8.14 16.92
C ALA A 80 7.84 6.86 16.09
N ILE A 81 7.01 5.95 16.60
CA ILE A 81 6.59 4.73 15.89
C ILE A 81 5.62 5.08 14.74
N GLY A 82 4.72 6.05 14.94
CA GLY A 82 3.86 6.60 13.87
C GLY A 82 4.65 7.18 12.70
N ALA A 83 5.71 7.94 13.00
CA ALA A 83 6.65 8.42 11.99
C ALA A 83 7.37 7.25 11.28
N GLY A 84 7.70 6.17 11.99
CA GLY A 84 8.36 4.98 11.43
C GLY A 84 7.55 4.27 10.35
N ILE A 85 6.22 4.22 10.46
CA ILE A 85 5.35 3.64 9.41
C ILE A 85 5.31 4.56 8.18
N GLY A 86 5.35 5.88 8.37
CA GLY A 86 5.51 6.84 7.27
C GLY A 86 6.84 6.68 6.51
N VAL A 87 7.92 6.27 7.20
CA VAL A 87 9.22 5.96 6.57
C VAL A 87 9.16 4.70 5.69
N PHE A 88 8.29 3.73 6.00
CA PHE A 88 8.04 2.60 5.11
C PHE A 88 7.42 3.02 3.77
N ALA A 89 6.59 4.08 3.75
CA ALA A 89 6.05 4.60 2.49
C ALA A 89 7.15 5.18 1.58
N CYS A 90 8.30 5.58 2.14
CA CYS A 90 9.48 6.02 1.38
C CYS A 90 10.41 4.89 0.92
N MET A 91 10.00 3.62 0.98
CA MET A 91 10.76 2.45 0.51
C MET A 91 10.80 2.31 -1.01
N ALA A 92 10.47 3.38 -1.71
CA ALA A 92 10.31 3.45 -3.15
C ALA A 92 11.62 3.72 -3.92
N TYR A 93 12.79 3.70 -3.28
CA TYR A 93 14.04 4.16 -3.93
C TYR A 93 14.73 3.11 -4.81
N ASN A 94 14.75 1.84 -4.43
CA ASN A 94 15.50 0.80 -5.16
C ASN A 94 14.58 -0.39 -5.47
N TYR A 95 13.65 -0.19 -6.40
CA TYR A 95 12.99 -1.31 -7.04
C TYR A 95 13.79 -1.68 -8.29
N HIS A 96 14.30 -2.90 -8.31
CA HIS A 96 15.05 -3.41 -9.44
C HIS A 96 14.39 -4.69 -9.93
N ALA A 97 14.20 -4.78 -11.23
CA ALA A 97 13.72 -5.98 -11.90
C ALA A 97 14.75 -6.39 -12.95
N ARG A 98 15.11 -7.67 -12.98
CA ARG A 98 16.03 -8.23 -13.97
C ARG A 98 15.53 -9.57 -14.47
N LYS A 99 15.74 -9.84 -15.75
CA LYS A 99 15.49 -11.15 -16.36
C LYS A 99 16.63 -12.10 -15.97
N VAL A 100 16.31 -13.18 -15.28
CA VAL A 100 17.25 -14.22 -14.81
C VAL A 100 17.21 -15.48 -15.66
N ARG A 101 16.10 -15.73 -16.36
CA ARG A 101 16.04 -16.72 -17.45
C ARG A 101 15.29 -16.18 -18.65
N ASP A 102 15.80 -16.49 -19.83
CA ASP A 102 15.23 -16.05 -21.09
C ASP A 102 13.95 -16.79 -21.50
N ALA A 103 13.29 -16.26 -22.53
CA ALA A 103 12.07 -16.82 -23.08
C ALA A 103 12.25 -18.25 -23.59
N GLN A 104 13.33 -18.54 -24.31
CA GLN A 104 13.56 -19.84 -24.93
C GLN A 104 13.63 -20.95 -23.87
N SER A 105 14.37 -20.70 -22.79
CA SER A 105 14.55 -21.64 -21.69
C SER A 105 13.24 -21.87 -20.92
N VAL A 106 12.47 -20.82 -20.69
CA VAL A 106 11.18 -20.89 -19.99
C VAL A 106 10.12 -21.57 -20.84
N GLU A 107 10.00 -21.23 -22.11
CA GLU A 107 9.04 -21.86 -23.04
C GLU A 107 9.35 -23.32 -23.29
N ALA A 108 10.63 -23.68 -23.44
CA ALA A 108 11.04 -25.07 -23.59
C ALA A 108 10.69 -25.88 -22.34
N GLN A 109 10.92 -25.33 -21.14
CA GLN A 109 10.49 -25.97 -19.90
C GLN A 109 8.97 -26.12 -19.85
N TYR A 110 8.23 -25.05 -20.11
CA TYR A 110 6.78 -25.05 -20.07
C TYR A 110 6.18 -26.08 -21.04
N ARG A 111 6.70 -26.17 -22.28
CA ARG A 111 6.24 -27.16 -23.27
C ARG A 111 6.56 -28.60 -22.85
N ARG A 112 7.69 -28.83 -22.16
CA ARG A 112 8.00 -30.16 -21.61
C ARG A 112 7.00 -30.56 -20.52
N GLU A 113 6.56 -29.61 -19.70
CA GLU A 113 5.66 -29.86 -18.58
C GLU A 113 4.17 -29.87 -18.97
N GLN A 114 3.76 -29.02 -19.92
CA GLN A 114 2.37 -28.74 -20.26
C GLN A 114 2.02 -29.01 -21.74
N GLY A 115 2.99 -29.40 -22.56
CA GLY A 115 2.82 -29.74 -23.99
C GLY A 115 2.81 -28.54 -24.95
N ALA A 116 2.03 -27.50 -24.66
CA ALA A 116 1.91 -26.32 -25.53
C ALA A 116 1.88 -25.02 -24.73
N LEU A 117 2.25 -23.90 -25.36
CA LEU A 117 2.14 -22.57 -24.73
C LEU A 117 0.66 -22.19 -24.54
N PRO A 118 0.34 -21.44 -23.47
CA PRO A 118 -1.04 -21.03 -23.20
C PRO A 118 -1.54 -20.02 -24.23
N ALA A 119 -2.86 -19.92 -24.39
CA ALA A 119 -3.47 -18.89 -25.23
C ALA A 119 -3.38 -17.49 -24.60
N ALA A 120 -3.50 -17.41 -23.27
CA ALA A 120 -3.43 -16.19 -22.48
C ALA A 120 -2.13 -16.08 -21.68
N ASN A 121 -1.76 -14.86 -21.28
CA ASN A 121 -0.63 -14.62 -20.38
C ASN A 121 -0.84 -15.38 -19.07
N THR A 122 0.19 -16.06 -18.59
CA THR A 122 0.11 -16.93 -17.42
C THR A 122 1.34 -16.76 -16.53
N ILE A 123 1.11 -16.71 -15.22
CA ILE A 123 2.19 -16.78 -14.22
C ILE A 123 2.41 -18.25 -13.86
N GLY A 124 3.52 -18.82 -14.32
CA GLY A 124 3.91 -20.20 -14.02
C GLY A 124 4.34 -20.38 -12.57
N ALA A 125 5.07 -19.41 -12.02
CA ALA A 125 5.57 -19.44 -10.66
C ALA A 125 5.69 -18.02 -10.08
N TYR A 126 5.46 -17.89 -8.78
CA TYR A 126 5.71 -16.66 -8.02
C TYR A 126 6.12 -17.02 -6.60
N GLN A 127 7.36 -16.68 -6.22
CA GLN A 127 7.87 -16.86 -4.86
C GLN A 127 8.48 -15.56 -4.37
N SER A 128 8.41 -15.34 -3.06
CA SER A 128 8.97 -14.17 -2.41
C SER A 128 9.66 -14.58 -1.12
N GLU A 129 10.77 -13.92 -0.81
CA GLU A 129 11.56 -14.17 0.38
C GLU A 129 12.15 -12.87 0.95
N LEU A 130 12.45 -12.88 2.25
CA LEU A 130 13.12 -11.78 2.91
C LEU A 130 14.62 -12.02 2.98
N LEU A 131 15.39 -10.99 2.63
CA LEU A 131 16.84 -10.99 2.73
C LEU A 131 17.29 -10.05 3.86
N PRO A 132 18.30 -10.44 4.68
CA PRO A 132 19.08 -11.69 4.59
C PRO A 132 18.37 -12.92 5.18
N GLY A 133 17.17 -12.76 5.73
CA GLY A 133 16.34 -13.83 6.25
C GLY A 133 15.10 -13.27 6.94
N GLU A 134 14.31 -14.14 7.58
CA GLU A 134 13.05 -13.73 8.22
C GLU A 134 13.25 -13.01 9.57
N THR A 135 14.46 -13.03 10.15
CA THR A 135 14.76 -12.27 11.37
C THR A 135 15.53 -11.01 11.04
N ILE A 136 14.91 -9.85 11.24
CA ILE A 136 15.44 -8.54 10.87
C ILE A 136 15.63 -7.69 12.12
N LYS A 137 16.79 -7.03 12.23
CA LYS A 137 17.07 -6.14 13.34
C LYS A 137 16.39 -4.78 13.12
N SER A 138 15.81 -4.19 14.16
CA SER A 138 15.32 -2.81 14.12
C SER A 138 16.44 -1.86 13.65
N GLY A 139 16.11 -0.91 12.77
CA GLY A 139 17.11 -0.02 12.18
C GLY A 139 18.00 -0.61 11.09
N SER A 140 17.87 -1.90 10.73
CA SER A 140 18.66 -2.51 9.66
C SER A 140 17.97 -2.41 8.30
N LYS A 141 18.77 -2.62 7.24
CA LYS A 141 18.26 -2.84 5.89
C LYS A 141 17.72 -4.26 5.76
N ALA A 142 16.71 -4.43 4.93
CA ALA A 142 16.19 -5.72 4.49
C ALA A 142 15.68 -5.56 3.05
N ALA A 143 15.40 -6.67 2.38
CA ALA A 143 14.78 -6.63 1.08
C ALA A 143 13.73 -7.73 0.94
N MET A 144 12.67 -7.44 0.19
CA MET A 144 11.77 -8.47 -0.34
C MET A 144 12.21 -8.79 -1.75
N GLN A 145 12.78 -9.98 -1.95
CA GLN A 145 13.10 -10.49 -3.27
C GLN A 145 11.96 -11.37 -3.76
N SER A 146 11.49 -11.15 -4.99
CA SER A 146 10.52 -12.04 -5.64
C SER A 146 11.08 -12.64 -6.93
N ARG A 147 10.66 -13.86 -7.25
CA ARG A 147 10.93 -14.55 -8.51
C ARG A 147 9.60 -14.82 -9.22
N VAL A 148 9.47 -14.34 -10.45
CA VAL A 148 8.29 -14.48 -11.31
C VAL A 148 8.68 -15.26 -12.55
N THR A 149 7.98 -16.36 -12.83
CA THR A 149 8.00 -16.99 -14.16
C THR A 149 6.76 -16.57 -14.93
N LEU A 150 6.94 -15.75 -15.95
CA LEU A 150 5.89 -15.29 -16.84
C LEU A 150 5.96 -16.08 -18.16
N ILE A 151 4.81 -16.55 -18.62
CA ILE A 151 4.64 -17.18 -19.93
C ILE A 151 3.66 -16.34 -20.72
N ARG A 152 4.12 -15.76 -21.83
CA ARG A 152 3.27 -14.97 -22.71
C ARG A 152 2.30 -15.88 -23.46
N GLY A 153 1.04 -15.46 -23.53
CA GLY A 153 0.02 -16.14 -24.32
C GLY A 153 0.26 -15.99 -25.82
N THR A 154 -0.02 -17.04 -26.59
CA THR A 154 0.11 -17.02 -28.06
C THR A 154 -0.84 -16.04 -28.75
N GLN A 155 -1.93 -15.65 -28.08
CA GLN A 155 -2.95 -14.72 -28.59
C GLN A 155 -3.07 -13.46 -27.72
N ALA A 156 -2.15 -13.26 -26.77
CA ALA A 156 -2.23 -12.18 -25.79
C ALA A 156 -1.33 -10.99 -26.17
N ALA A 157 -1.76 -9.80 -25.73
CA ALA A 157 -0.92 -8.60 -25.73
C ALA A 157 0.26 -8.76 -24.74
N ALA A 158 1.21 -7.81 -24.79
CA ALA A 158 2.27 -7.77 -23.79
C ALA A 158 1.65 -7.56 -22.40
N PRO A 159 2.00 -8.39 -21.39
CA PRO A 159 1.44 -8.25 -20.05
C PRO A 159 1.99 -7.01 -19.35
N GLN A 160 1.16 -6.38 -18.54
CA GLN A 160 1.60 -5.34 -17.60
C GLN A 160 1.67 -5.95 -16.21
N LEU A 161 2.89 -6.06 -15.66
CA LEU A 161 3.10 -6.55 -14.32
C LEU A 161 3.31 -5.42 -13.32
N ARG A 162 2.73 -5.61 -12.13
CA ARG A 162 2.89 -4.73 -10.99
C ARG A 162 2.98 -5.56 -9.73
N GLU A 163 3.93 -5.23 -8.87
CA GLU A 163 4.05 -5.83 -7.55
C GLU A 163 3.65 -4.83 -6.47
N GLN A 164 2.84 -5.31 -5.54
CA GLN A 164 2.40 -4.57 -4.37
C GLN A 164 2.92 -5.25 -3.12
N LEU A 165 3.61 -4.50 -2.29
CA LEU A 165 4.18 -4.94 -1.03
C LEU A 165 3.42 -4.28 0.13
N THR A 166 2.84 -5.09 1.03
CA THR A 166 2.06 -4.62 2.17
C THR A 166 2.65 -5.16 3.48
N LEU A 167 2.92 -4.28 4.44
CA LEU A 167 3.38 -4.66 5.79
C LEU A 167 2.21 -4.74 6.76
N PHE A 168 2.17 -5.81 7.53
CA PHE A 168 1.25 -6.02 8.64
C PHE A 168 1.98 -6.05 9.97
N SER A 169 1.40 -5.41 10.98
CA SER A 169 1.86 -5.47 12.38
C SER A 169 1.59 -6.85 13.02
N PRO A 170 2.21 -7.13 14.18
CA PRO A 170 1.95 -8.33 14.97
C PRO A 170 0.49 -8.56 15.39
N ASP A 171 -0.33 -7.50 15.49
CA ASP A 171 -1.77 -7.61 15.74
C ASP A 171 -2.59 -7.75 14.45
N GLY A 172 -1.94 -7.93 13.29
CA GLY A 172 -2.58 -8.17 12.00
C GLY A 172 -3.10 -6.92 11.29
N LYS A 173 -2.78 -5.71 11.78
CA LYS A 173 -3.20 -4.47 11.12
C LYS A 173 -2.27 -4.12 9.98
N GLN A 174 -2.85 -3.65 8.88
CA GLN A 174 -2.07 -3.10 7.78
C GLN A 174 -1.40 -1.80 8.21
N LEU A 175 -0.08 -1.73 8.06
CA LEU A 175 0.70 -0.54 8.40
C LEU A 175 0.96 0.31 7.16
N THR A 176 1.42 -0.30 6.06
CA THR A 176 1.76 0.41 4.84
C THR A 176 1.58 -0.47 3.61
N THR A 177 1.45 0.16 2.44
CA THR A 177 1.44 -0.50 1.14
C THR A 177 2.26 0.33 0.15
N VAL A 178 3.12 -0.35 -0.62
CA VAL A 178 3.89 0.25 -1.72
C VAL A 178 3.63 -0.56 -2.97
N THR A 179 3.48 0.12 -4.10
CA THR A 179 3.17 -0.49 -5.38
C THR A 179 4.19 -0.05 -6.42
N LYS A 180 4.74 -0.98 -7.20
CA LYS A 180 5.72 -0.71 -8.26
C LYS A 180 5.39 -1.49 -9.52
N ASP A 181 5.49 -0.80 -10.65
CA ASP A 181 5.38 -1.44 -11.96
C ASP A 181 6.69 -2.19 -12.28
N ALA A 182 6.56 -3.44 -12.71
CA ALA A 182 7.68 -4.29 -13.09
C ALA A 182 8.08 -4.01 -14.55
N THR A 183 8.51 -2.78 -14.85
CA THR A 183 8.71 -2.29 -16.22
C THR A 183 9.80 -3.04 -17.02
N ALA A 184 10.72 -3.72 -16.33
CA ALA A 184 11.70 -4.60 -16.98
C ALA A 184 11.13 -5.95 -17.46
N VAL A 185 9.85 -6.23 -17.14
CA VAL A 185 9.15 -7.43 -17.59
C VAL A 185 8.48 -7.17 -18.94
N ASP A 186 9.06 -7.74 -19.98
CA ASP A 186 8.76 -7.46 -21.39
C ASP A 186 8.15 -8.65 -22.15
N GLY A 187 7.99 -9.82 -21.51
CA GLY A 187 7.43 -11.02 -22.16
C GLY A 187 7.71 -12.31 -21.40
N THR A 188 7.77 -13.44 -22.12
CA THR A 188 8.10 -14.73 -21.50
C THR A 188 9.51 -14.67 -20.88
N GLY A 189 9.63 -15.17 -19.65
CA GLY A 189 10.90 -15.22 -18.96
C GLY A 189 10.74 -15.49 -17.47
N GLU A 190 11.87 -15.70 -16.80
CA GLU A 190 11.94 -15.66 -15.35
C GLU A 190 12.60 -14.36 -14.95
N TYR A 191 11.96 -13.65 -14.02
CA TYR A 191 12.35 -12.34 -13.57
C TYR A 191 12.54 -12.36 -12.07
N GLU A 192 13.56 -11.64 -11.62
CA GLU A 192 13.81 -11.39 -10.22
C GLU A 192 13.57 -9.91 -9.95
N THR A 193 12.79 -9.63 -8.92
CA THR A 193 12.46 -8.28 -8.47
C THR A 193 12.91 -8.11 -7.02
N ASN A 194 13.32 -6.90 -6.66
CA ASN A 194 13.81 -6.61 -5.32
C ASN A 194 13.23 -5.29 -4.83
N PHE A 195 12.60 -5.32 -3.65
CA PHE A 195 12.17 -4.14 -2.91
C PHE A 195 13.09 -3.95 -1.71
N ASP A 196 14.01 -3.00 -1.80
CA ASP A 196 14.88 -2.65 -0.67
C ASP A 196 14.16 -1.75 0.33
N PHE A 197 14.33 -2.07 1.61
CA PHE A 197 13.70 -1.33 2.68
C PHE A 197 14.53 -1.20 3.96
N ASN A 198 14.31 -0.11 4.71
CA ASN A 198 14.93 0.11 6.01
C ASN A 198 13.87 0.01 7.11
N LEU A 199 14.07 -0.91 8.04
CA LEU A 199 13.20 -1.04 9.20
C LEU A 199 13.47 0.15 10.15
N PRO A 200 12.46 0.90 10.63
CA PRO A 200 12.66 2.00 11.56
C PRO A 200 13.33 1.54 12.85
N LYS A 201 14.18 2.40 13.43
CA LYS A 201 14.70 2.17 14.78
C LYS A 201 13.57 2.29 15.80
N GLY A 202 13.55 1.38 16.79
CA GLY A 202 12.56 1.42 17.87
C GLY A 202 11.15 1.02 17.45
N ILE A 203 10.97 0.42 16.28
CA ILE A 203 9.77 -0.35 15.99
C ILE A 203 9.63 -1.47 17.04
N GLN A 204 8.40 -1.80 17.44
CA GLN A 204 8.18 -2.86 18.43
C GLN A 204 8.72 -4.20 17.93
N ASP A 205 9.33 -4.96 18.84
CA ASP A 205 9.70 -6.34 18.58
C ASP A 205 8.44 -7.19 18.35
N GLY A 206 8.53 -8.19 17.49
CA GLY A 206 7.42 -9.09 17.23
C GLY A 206 7.40 -9.69 15.83
N ARG A 207 6.38 -10.50 15.57
CA ARG A 207 6.17 -11.16 14.28
C ARG A 207 5.30 -10.28 13.40
N TYR A 208 5.90 -9.65 12.42
CA TYR A 208 5.24 -8.94 11.34
C TYR A 208 4.94 -9.90 10.19
N THR A 209 4.09 -9.48 9.26
CA THR A 209 3.86 -10.20 8.01
C THR A 209 4.10 -9.25 6.85
N MET A 210 4.98 -9.65 5.94
CA MET A 210 5.13 -9.00 4.65
C MET A 210 4.33 -9.76 3.60
N ARG A 211 3.38 -9.07 2.97
CA ARG A 211 2.60 -9.63 1.87
C ARG A 211 3.04 -9.03 0.55
N SER A 212 3.46 -9.88 -0.37
CA SER A 212 3.76 -9.51 -1.75
C SER A 212 2.63 -10.00 -2.67
N ALA A 213 2.00 -9.09 -3.40
CA ALA A 213 0.92 -9.39 -4.33
C ALA A 213 1.34 -9.01 -5.75
N LEU A 214 1.24 -9.97 -6.67
CA LEU A 214 1.52 -9.77 -8.08
C LEU A 214 0.22 -9.52 -8.82
N TYR A 215 0.20 -8.44 -9.59
CA TYR A 215 -0.87 -8.06 -10.49
C TYR A 215 -0.39 -8.21 -11.93
N MET A 216 -1.25 -8.77 -12.78
CA MET A 216 -1.08 -8.82 -14.22
C MET A 216 -2.31 -8.21 -14.86
N ASP A 217 -2.10 -7.19 -15.69
CA ASP A 217 -3.16 -6.47 -16.41
C ASP A 217 -4.25 -5.93 -15.45
N GLY A 218 -3.81 -5.42 -14.29
CA GLY A 218 -4.67 -4.87 -13.23
C GLY A 218 -5.35 -5.90 -12.33
N GLN A 219 -5.24 -7.20 -12.63
CA GLN A 219 -5.82 -8.27 -11.84
C GLN A 219 -4.78 -8.90 -10.91
N LYS A 220 -5.14 -9.11 -9.64
CA LYS A 220 -4.26 -9.83 -8.70
C LYS A 220 -4.23 -11.31 -9.08
N VAL A 221 -3.05 -11.80 -9.47
CA VAL A 221 -2.86 -13.16 -9.98
C VAL A 221 -2.13 -14.08 -9.01
N ARG A 222 -1.27 -13.53 -8.13
CA ARG A 222 -0.57 -14.28 -7.09
C ARG A 222 -0.41 -13.46 -5.82
N THR A 223 -0.20 -14.14 -4.71
CA THR A 223 0.10 -13.51 -3.42
C THR A 223 0.98 -14.46 -2.61
N ASN A 224 2.00 -13.89 -1.96
CA ASN A 224 2.86 -14.58 -1.00
C ASN A 224 2.85 -13.80 0.32
N GLU A 225 2.85 -14.51 1.44
CA GLU A 225 3.00 -13.94 2.77
C GLU A 225 4.26 -14.51 3.40
N VAL A 226 5.15 -13.62 3.83
CA VAL A 226 6.43 -13.97 4.45
C VAL A 226 6.42 -13.41 5.87
N PRO A 227 6.56 -14.26 6.90
CA PRO A 227 6.69 -13.79 8.27
C PRO A 227 8.03 -13.07 8.45
N MET A 228 8.02 -12.02 9.26
CA MET A 228 9.22 -11.25 9.61
C MET A 228 9.28 -11.09 11.12
N LEU A 229 10.25 -11.74 11.77
CA LEU A 229 10.54 -11.52 13.17
C LEU A 229 11.44 -10.28 13.31
N VAL A 230 10.91 -9.25 13.95
CA VAL A 230 11.65 -8.05 14.28
C VAL A 230 12.22 -8.15 15.69
N VAL A 231 13.52 -7.87 15.80
CA VAL A 231 14.27 -7.86 17.08
C VAL A 231 15.08 -6.58 17.21
N SER A 232 15.29 -6.09 18.43
CA SER A 232 16.06 -4.87 18.70
C SER A 232 17.58 -5.02 18.66
#